data_AF-A0A1W5Z2G6-F1
#
_entry.id   AF-A0A1W5Z2G6-F1
#
_cell.length_a   1.000
_cell.length_b   1.000
_cell.length_c   1.000
_cell.angle_alpha   90.00
_cell.angle_beta   90.00
_cell.angle_gamma   90.00
#
_symmetry.space_group_name_H-M   'P 1'
#
loop_
_entity.id
_entity.type
_entity.pdbx_description
1 polymer ?
#
loop_
_entity_poly.entity_id
_entity_poly.type
_entity_poly.pdbx_seq_one_letter_code
_entity_poly.pdbx_strand_id
1 'polypeptide(L)'
;MTSAPPLAPLTTGDTLPLDGHVIHLPPAPPASLATATGIVRDHLTRLGARFGPGSGPWHGGGTGPVRDRYATPGPETVIGLGGPRSAPGTDLTLRGWPTGDPTPFDETTAQAATGLMALHGRANGGPRPLGVDLLSTLGGVAASQALLAAALSGLRGTPVRSARVSVVRAALFSLGPYVAAATAGEEPEEVPSPPYRRAARPPFTSSDGVRFEVEALAVQPWRDFWRAVGAPAKDIANSWRAFSARPARAASPLITTLAQSAGRHRFADLQLLAERTGMGICALRTLADRRADSDVRYDDDPWELRELPRDPGAPHPAPRRAARPGSLPLPLTGLTVVESTRHLQGPLATSVLRALGARVIRIEQPGGDPARGAAPLAGGVSARFAALNAGKEVREIDIRTAAGRRAVAETVAEADVFLHTWAPGEAARLRLDEEDLARARPGLVHAWASAWDRAPDGPRPPGTDPMVQAWSGVADTVRTPDGNPAPSLVTVLDLLGGQLAAESVLAALLARESGAATGRLRVDTSLLGASRVLLRPLLRGLDDPAGAPPAPAGLVAPTADGLIAVGPAAGVTPAELATAPTATWLKRLHAAGVPARAVVTDLAALPQDPALSPYFAHDGYARPTPPWSFS
;
A
#
# COMPACT_ATOMS: atom_id res chain seq x y z
N MET A 1 24.19 -19.27 19.48
CA MET A 1 25.20 -18.18 19.47
C MET A 1 25.44 -17.86 18.01
N THR A 2 25.07 -16.71 17.45
CA THR A 2 25.13 -15.32 17.94
C THR A 2 23.76 -14.65 17.90
N SER A 3 23.33 -14.08 19.02
CA SER A 3 22.18 -13.17 19.08
C SER A 3 22.42 -12.01 18.12
N ALA A 4 21.50 -11.79 17.18
CA ALA A 4 21.45 -10.53 16.44
C ALA A 4 21.47 -9.37 17.47
N PRO A 5 22.20 -8.29 17.20
CA PRO A 5 22.19 -7.12 18.08
C PRO A 5 20.74 -6.63 18.26
N PRO A 6 20.38 -6.12 19.44
CA PRO A 6 19.05 -5.55 19.65
C PRO A 6 18.81 -4.45 18.61
N LEU A 7 17.61 -4.49 18.00
CA LEU A 7 17.13 -3.51 17.04
C LEU A 7 17.37 -2.09 17.62
N ALA A 8 18.08 -1.24 16.89
CA ALA A 8 18.18 0.16 17.25
C ALA A 8 16.76 0.78 17.15
N PRO A 9 16.26 1.50 18.17
CA PRO A 9 14.93 2.10 18.09
C PRO A 9 14.87 3.12 16.95
N LEU A 10 13.79 3.06 16.18
CA LEU A 10 13.46 3.96 15.06
C LEU A 10 13.23 5.40 15.45
N THR A 11 12.93 5.63 16.72
CA THR A 11 12.79 6.95 17.28
C THR A 11 14.12 7.33 17.87
N THR A 12 14.62 8.48 17.46
CA THR A 12 15.76 9.13 18.13
C THR A 12 15.41 9.62 19.54
N GLY A 13 14.14 9.49 19.96
CA GLY A 13 13.66 9.78 21.31
C GLY A 13 13.61 8.55 22.20
N ASP A 14 13.84 8.76 23.50
CA ASP A 14 13.82 7.72 24.55
C ASP A 14 12.42 7.13 24.82
N THR A 15 11.37 7.79 24.31
CA THR A 15 9.96 7.40 24.48
C THR A 15 9.25 7.21 23.15
N LEU A 16 8.58 6.07 22.99
CA LEU A 16 7.82 5.70 21.81
C LEU A 16 6.34 6.11 21.90
N PRO A 17 5.63 6.28 20.76
CA PRO A 17 4.28 6.85 20.74
C PRO A 17 3.24 6.06 21.56
N LEU A 18 3.42 4.74 21.67
CA LEU A 18 2.57 3.82 22.42
C LEU A 18 3.22 3.29 23.70
N ASP A 19 4.27 3.94 24.22
CA ASP A 19 4.82 3.53 25.51
C ASP A 19 3.76 3.51 26.62
N GLY A 20 3.79 2.43 27.40
CA GLY A 20 2.79 2.16 28.43
C GLY A 20 1.45 1.62 27.92
N HIS A 21 1.19 1.60 26.61
CA HIS A 21 0.02 0.94 26.06
C HIS A 21 0.18 -0.57 26.05
N VAL A 22 -0.96 -1.27 26.15
CA VAL A 22 -1.00 -2.73 26.17
C VAL A 22 -1.83 -3.23 25.01
N ILE A 23 -1.24 -4.07 24.16
CA ILE A 23 -1.95 -4.79 23.10
C ILE A 23 -2.48 -6.10 23.69
N HIS A 24 -3.74 -6.38 23.42
CA HIS A 24 -4.34 -7.69 23.65
C HIS A 24 -4.70 -8.32 22.31
N LEU A 25 -4.15 -9.50 22.06
CA LEU A 25 -4.41 -10.31 20.87
C LEU A 25 -5.02 -11.64 21.30
N PRO A 26 -5.81 -12.30 20.45
CA PRO A 26 -6.19 -13.69 20.71
C PRO A 26 -4.95 -14.59 20.80
N PRO A 27 -5.02 -15.72 21.52
CA PRO A 27 -3.94 -16.70 21.61
C PRO A 27 -3.61 -17.31 20.24
N ALA A 28 -4.64 -17.50 19.41
CA ALA A 28 -4.54 -17.89 18.01
C ALA A 28 -5.73 -17.26 17.24
N PRO A 29 -5.52 -16.24 16.39
CA PRO A 29 -6.53 -15.75 15.47
C PRO A 29 -6.81 -16.81 14.40
N PRO A 30 -7.93 -16.69 13.68
CA PRO A 30 -8.21 -17.51 12.51
C PRO A 30 -7.01 -17.53 11.55
N ALA A 31 -6.63 -18.71 11.05
CA ALA A 31 -5.47 -18.87 10.17
C ALA A 31 -5.52 -17.92 8.97
N SER A 32 -6.73 -17.68 8.45
CA SER A 32 -6.96 -16.77 7.32
C SER A 32 -6.79 -15.28 7.65
N LEU A 33 -6.71 -14.91 8.93
CA LEU A 33 -6.41 -13.54 9.38
C LEU A 33 -5.02 -13.41 10.02
N ALA A 34 -4.23 -14.50 10.05
CA ALA A 34 -2.93 -14.53 10.71
C ALA A 34 -1.96 -13.47 10.15
N THR A 35 -1.91 -13.28 8.83
CA THR A 35 -1.10 -12.23 8.19
C THR A 35 -1.51 -10.84 8.67
N ALA A 36 -2.80 -10.51 8.60
CA ALA A 36 -3.32 -9.20 9.00
C ALA A 36 -3.08 -8.91 10.50
N THR A 37 -3.35 -9.89 11.38
CA THR A 37 -3.08 -9.76 12.83
C THR A 37 -1.58 -9.69 13.13
N GLY A 38 -0.75 -10.38 12.35
CA GLY A 38 0.71 -10.31 12.42
C GLY A 38 1.24 -8.92 12.14
N ILE A 39 0.70 -8.24 11.12
CA ILE A 39 1.02 -6.84 10.80
C ILE A 39 0.65 -5.92 11.96
N VAL A 40 -0.57 -6.01 12.50
CA VAL A 40 -1.00 -5.16 13.63
C VAL A 40 -0.08 -5.33 14.83
N ARG A 41 0.25 -6.57 15.16
CA ARG A 41 1.18 -6.90 16.24
C ARG A 41 2.54 -6.26 16.02
N ASP A 42 3.15 -6.48 14.86
CA ASP A 42 4.49 -5.99 14.54
C ASP A 42 4.54 -4.46 14.56
N HIS A 43 3.58 -3.79 13.91
CA HIS A 43 3.55 -2.34 13.80
C HIS A 43 3.34 -1.65 15.15
N LEU A 44 2.39 -2.11 15.97
CA LEU A 44 2.13 -1.49 17.27
C LEU A 44 3.25 -1.76 18.28
N THR A 45 3.92 -2.93 18.22
CA THR A 45 5.09 -3.22 19.07
C THR A 45 6.27 -2.32 18.71
N ARG A 46 6.53 -2.05 17.42
CA ARG A 46 7.56 -1.10 16.98
C ARG A 46 7.30 0.33 17.46
N LEU A 47 6.04 0.65 17.76
CA LEU A 47 5.63 1.93 18.35
C LEU A 47 5.62 1.91 19.89
N GLY A 48 6.12 0.87 20.55
CA GLY A 48 6.33 0.82 22.02
C GLY A 48 5.25 0.10 22.81
N ALA A 49 4.18 -0.37 22.17
CA ALA A 49 3.12 -1.09 22.87
C ALA A 49 3.58 -2.48 23.34
N ARG A 50 3.22 -2.85 24.57
CA ARG A 50 3.60 -4.13 25.19
C ARG A 50 2.46 -5.14 25.14
N PHE A 51 2.78 -6.43 25.26
CA PHE A 51 1.75 -7.47 25.37
C PHE A 51 1.19 -7.55 26.79
N GLY A 52 -0.14 -7.70 26.91
CA GLY A 52 -0.79 -7.90 28.20
C GLY A 52 -0.54 -9.30 28.77
N PRO A 53 -0.79 -9.51 30.08
CA PRO A 53 -0.82 -10.86 30.65
C PRO A 53 -1.92 -11.70 29.98
N GLY A 54 -1.57 -12.86 29.43
CA GLY A 54 -2.47 -13.74 28.66
C GLY A 54 -2.24 -13.74 27.15
N SER A 55 -1.66 -12.69 26.58
CA SER A 55 -1.14 -12.67 25.19
C SER A 55 0.26 -13.27 25.14
N GLY A 56 0.37 -14.56 25.47
CA GLY A 56 1.63 -15.30 25.46
C GLY A 56 2.29 -15.33 24.08
N PRO A 57 3.58 -15.69 24.00
CA PRO A 57 4.23 -15.94 22.72
C PRO A 57 3.45 -17.02 21.97
N TRP A 58 3.20 -16.79 20.67
CA TRP A 58 2.50 -17.74 19.80
C TRP A 58 3.21 -19.10 19.64
N HIS A 59 4.39 -19.24 20.26
CA HIS A 59 5.18 -20.46 20.35
C HIS A 59 5.56 -20.69 21.82
N GLY A 60 4.85 -21.60 22.50
CA GLY A 60 5.22 -22.07 23.84
C GLY A 60 4.02 -22.19 24.79
N GLY A 61 3.69 -23.42 25.18
CA GLY A 61 2.52 -23.78 25.98
C GLY A 61 2.45 -23.08 27.34
N GLY A 62 1.35 -22.37 27.57
CA GLY A 62 0.90 -21.93 28.89
C GLY A 62 -0.50 -22.45 29.15
N THR A 63 -0.66 -23.31 30.15
CA THR A 63 -1.92 -23.92 30.58
C THR A 63 -2.53 -23.12 31.72
N GLY A 64 -3.54 -22.29 31.45
CA GLY A 64 -4.34 -21.62 32.48
C GLY A 64 -5.67 -21.07 31.91
N PRO A 65 -6.82 -21.21 32.60
CA PRO A 65 -8.12 -20.84 32.05
C PRO A 65 -8.38 -19.34 32.28
N VAL A 66 -7.95 -18.49 31.34
CA VAL A 66 -8.47 -17.14 31.24
C VAL A 66 -9.67 -17.20 30.28
N ARG A 67 -10.87 -16.80 30.72
CA ARG A 67 -11.98 -16.49 29.80
C ARG A 67 -11.55 -15.28 28.98
N ASP A 68 -10.86 -15.54 27.89
CA ASP A 68 -10.24 -14.51 27.08
C ASP A 68 -11.31 -13.80 26.24
N ARG A 69 -11.62 -12.54 26.58
CA ARG A 69 -12.54 -11.68 25.83
C ARG A 69 -12.13 -11.51 24.35
N TYR A 70 -10.88 -11.85 24.00
CA TYR A 70 -10.34 -11.79 22.66
C TYR A 70 -10.37 -13.15 21.94
N ALA A 71 -10.70 -14.25 22.62
CA ALA A 71 -10.94 -15.54 21.98
C ALA A 71 -12.30 -15.55 21.28
N THR A 72 -12.29 -15.43 19.95
CA THR A 72 -13.50 -15.44 19.12
C THR A 72 -13.67 -16.78 18.41
N PRO A 73 -14.78 -17.51 18.60
CA PRO A 73 -15.06 -18.76 17.88
C PRO A 73 -15.51 -18.54 16.41
N GLY A 74 -15.56 -17.28 15.94
CA GLY A 74 -16.07 -16.89 14.63
C GLY A 74 -14.99 -16.50 13.61
N PRO A 75 -15.38 -16.05 12.40
CA PRO A 75 -14.46 -15.68 11.32
C PRO A 75 -13.76 -14.33 11.53
N GLU A 76 -13.82 -13.80 12.75
CA GLU A 76 -13.29 -12.50 13.13
C GLU A 76 -12.25 -12.65 14.23
N THR A 77 -11.42 -11.63 14.38
CA THR A 77 -10.51 -11.49 15.51
C THR A 77 -10.71 -10.14 16.17
N VAL A 78 -10.67 -10.08 17.49
CA VAL A 78 -10.73 -8.83 18.25
C VAL A 78 -9.35 -8.49 18.79
N ILE A 79 -8.92 -7.26 18.57
CA ILE A 79 -7.64 -6.72 19.01
C ILE A 79 -7.91 -5.57 19.96
N GLY A 80 -7.45 -5.67 21.20
CA GLY A 80 -7.55 -4.60 22.18
C GLY A 80 -6.30 -3.73 22.21
N LEU A 81 -6.46 -2.41 22.25
CA LEU A 81 -5.39 -1.48 22.60
C LEU A 81 -5.77 -0.73 23.87
N GLY A 82 -5.16 -1.11 24.99
CA GLY A 82 -5.32 -0.48 26.29
C GLY A 82 -4.48 0.79 26.44
N GLY A 83 -5.02 1.81 27.11
CA GLY A 83 -4.30 3.05 27.41
C GLY A 83 -3.30 2.93 28.57
N PRO A 84 -2.40 3.91 28.76
CA PRO A 84 -1.27 3.83 29.70
C PRO A 84 -1.62 3.77 31.19
N ARG A 85 -2.86 4.11 31.56
CA ARG A 85 -3.32 4.22 32.96
C ARG A 85 -4.64 3.49 33.24
N SER A 86 -4.95 2.45 32.47
CA SER A 86 -6.09 1.54 32.68
C SER A 86 -7.46 2.21 32.85
N ALA A 87 -8.03 2.75 31.75
CA ALA A 87 -9.44 2.61 31.33
C ALA A 87 -9.89 3.77 30.41
N PRO A 88 -10.80 3.52 29.46
CA PRO A 88 -10.93 2.31 28.63
C PRO A 88 -10.18 2.46 27.31
N GLY A 89 -9.57 1.37 26.85
CA GLY A 89 -8.94 1.26 25.55
C GLY A 89 -9.93 1.13 24.40
N THR A 90 -9.41 0.81 23.22
CA THR A 90 -10.21 0.54 22.01
C THR A 90 -10.18 -0.94 21.69
N ASP A 91 -11.34 -1.55 21.48
CA ASP A 91 -11.46 -2.89 20.92
C ASP A 91 -11.73 -2.79 19.42
N LEU A 92 -10.82 -3.33 18.60
CA LEU A 92 -10.93 -3.41 17.16
C LEU A 92 -11.41 -4.80 16.75
N THR A 93 -12.55 -4.87 16.06
CA THR A 93 -12.97 -6.06 15.34
C THR A 93 -12.36 -6.07 13.93
N LEU A 94 -11.55 -7.08 13.63
CA LEU A 94 -10.99 -7.34 12.31
C LEU A 94 -11.65 -8.56 11.67
N ARG A 95 -12.16 -8.41 10.46
CA ARG A 95 -12.78 -9.48 9.64
C ARG A 95 -12.14 -9.59 8.27
N GLY A 96 -12.24 -10.75 7.66
CA GLY A 96 -11.87 -10.93 6.25
C GLY A 96 -12.87 -10.23 5.32
N TRP A 97 -14.10 -10.73 5.36
CA TRP A 97 -15.24 -10.15 4.63
C TRP A 97 -15.91 -9.00 5.41
N PRO A 98 -16.63 -8.11 4.72
CA PRO A 98 -17.46 -7.11 5.38
C PRO A 98 -18.57 -7.73 6.27
N THR A 99 -19.13 -6.94 7.18
CA THR A 99 -20.18 -7.40 8.10
C THR A 99 -21.38 -7.97 7.35
N GLY A 100 -21.83 -9.16 7.74
CA GLY A 100 -23.00 -9.83 7.16
C GLY A 100 -22.64 -10.98 6.21
N ASP A 101 -21.37 -11.09 5.79
CA ASP A 101 -20.91 -12.20 4.97
C ASP A 101 -20.36 -13.34 5.84
N PRO A 102 -21.01 -14.52 5.89
CA PRO A 102 -20.59 -15.63 6.75
C PRO A 102 -19.57 -16.57 6.08
N THR A 103 -19.17 -16.30 4.84
CA THR A 103 -18.35 -17.25 4.09
C THR A 103 -16.93 -17.35 4.65
N PRO A 104 -16.26 -18.52 4.51
CA PRO A 104 -14.86 -18.64 4.87
C PRO A 104 -14.00 -17.65 4.08
N PHE A 105 -13.04 -17.02 4.76
CA PHE A 105 -12.11 -16.06 4.16
C PHE A 105 -10.77 -16.72 3.87
N ASP A 106 -10.15 -16.35 2.75
CA ASP A 106 -8.74 -16.50 2.47
C ASP A 106 -8.28 -15.43 1.47
N GLU A 107 -6.98 -15.24 1.33
CA GLU A 107 -6.39 -14.26 0.43
C GLU A 107 -6.80 -14.49 -1.05
N THR A 108 -6.77 -15.74 -1.53
CA THR A 108 -7.02 -16.06 -2.94
C THR A 108 -8.46 -15.71 -3.30
N THR A 109 -9.43 -16.10 -2.48
CA THR A 109 -10.84 -15.75 -2.74
C THR A 109 -11.11 -14.26 -2.58
N ALA A 110 -10.39 -13.57 -1.69
CA ALA A 110 -10.47 -12.11 -1.57
C ALA A 110 -9.92 -11.39 -2.81
N GLN A 111 -8.81 -11.85 -3.38
CA GLN A 111 -8.26 -11.30 -4.63
C GLN A 111 -9.24 -11.50 -5.80
N ALA A 112 -9.93 -12.63 -5.84
CA ALA A 112 -10.95 -12.93 -6.83
C ALA A 112 -12.17 -12.01 -6.70
N ALA A 113 -12.67 -11.79 -5.48
CA ALA A 113 -13.86 -10.99 -5.22
C ALA A 113 -13.63 -9.47 -5.36
N THR A 114 -12.40 -8.99 -5.20
CA THR A 114 -12.07 -7.55 -5.30
C THR A 114 -11.68 -7.10 -6.70
N GLY A 115 -11.62 -8.03 -7.67
CA GLY A 115 -11.16 -7.75 -9.02
C GLY A 115 -9.63 -7.59 -9.16
N LEU A 116 -8.86 -7.75 -8.09
CA LEU A 116 -7.39 -7.67 -8.17
C LEU A 116 -6.83 -8.69 -9.17
N MET A 117 -7.40 -9.90 -9.21
CA MET A 117 -6.98 -10.92 -10.17
C MET A 117 -7.17 -10.47 -11.62
N ALA A 118 -8.30 -9.82 -11.94
CA ALA A 118 -8.53 -9.29 -13.27
C ALA A 118 -7.53 -8.18 -13.62
N LEU A 119 -7.29 -7.25 -12.69
CA LEU A 119 -6.28 -6.20 -12.87
C LEU A 119 -4.88 -6.76 -13.11
N HIS A 120 -4.41 -7.64 -12.23
CA HIS A 120 -3.10 -8.29 -12.35
C HIS A 120 -2.99 -9.12 -13.64
N GLY A 121 -4.10 -9.78 -13.98
CA GLY A 121 -4.25 -10.63 -15.15
C GLY A 121 -4.33 -9.90 -16.48
N ARG A 122 -4.58 -8.58 -16.50
CA ARG A 122 -4.77 -7.79 -17.74
C ARG A 122 -3.67 -8.12 -18.74
N ALA A 123 -2.41 -7.91 -18.38
CA ALA A 123 -1.27 -8.13 -19.28
C ALA A 123 -0.93 -9.61 -19.59
N ASN A 124 -1.68 -10.55 -19.04
CA ASN A 124 -1.46 -12.00 -19.14
C ASN A 124 -2.64 -12.76 -19.79
N GLY A 125 -3.66 -12.05 -20.26
CA GLY A 125 -4.77 -12.63 -21.03
C GLY A 125 -5.96 -13.10 -20.18
N GLY A 126 -5.96 -12.93 -18.87
CA GLY A 126 -7.10 -13.28 -18.01
C GLY A 126 -6.78 -13.19 -16.52
N PRO A 127 -7.80 -13.22 -15.63
CA PRO A 127 -7.62 -13.06 -14.19
C PRO A 127 -6.71 -14.11 -13.56
N ARG A 128 -5.76 -13.70 -12.71
CA ARG A 128 -4.83 -14.61 -12.03
C ARG A 128 -4.43 -14.12 -10.63
N PRO A 129 -4.12 -15.03 -9.69
CA PRO A 129 -3.61 -14.67 -8.37
C PRO A 129 -2.29 -13.90 -8.46
N LEU A 130 -2.08 -12.97 -7.54
CA LEU A 130 -0.85 -12.17 -7.46
C LEU A 130 0.34 -12.97 -6.88
N GLY A 131 0.08 -13.99 -6.06
CA GLY A 131 1.11 -14.84 -5.42
C GLY A 131 1.67 -14.29 -4.10
N VAL A 132 1.09 -13.22 -3.56
CA VAL A 132 1.42 -12.64 -2.24
C VAL A 132 0.15 -12.18 -1.52
N ASP A 133 0.24 -12.09 -0.18
CA ASP A 133 -0.85 -11.70 0.72
C ASP A 133 -1.10 -10.18 0.76
N LEU A 134 -1.27 -9.54 -0.39
CA LEU A 134 -1.43 -8.09 -0.49
C LEU A 134 -2.66 -7.60 0.27
N LEU A 135 -3.81 -8.26 0.13
CA LEU A 135 -5.07 -7.79 0.72
C LEU A 135 -5.02 -7.92 2.22
N SER A 136 -4.58 -9.08 2.73
CA SER A 136 -4.38 -9.30 4.16
C SER A 136 -3.39 -8.31 4.78
N THR A 137 -2.32 -7.97 4.04
CA THR A 137 -1.36 -6.93 4.46
C THR A 137 -2.02 -5.55 4.54
N LEU A 138 -2.77 -5.14 3.51
CA LEU A 138 -3.53 -3.87 3.50
C LEU A 138 -4.55 -3.82 4.65
N GLY A 139 -5.23 -4.93 4.93
CA GLY A 139 -6.18 -5.05 6.04
C GLY A 139 -5.52 -4.91 7.41
N GLY A 140 -4.33 -5.50 7.60
CA GLY A 140 -3.53 -5.34 8.81
C GLY A 140 -3.07 -3.91 9.03
N VAL A 141 -2.58 -3.23 7.98
CA VAL A 141 -2.22 -1.81 8.04
C VAL A 141 -3.44 -0.94 8.37
N ALA A 142 -4.57 -1.18 7.72
CA ALA A 142 -5.81 -0.46 8.02
C ALA A 142 -6.30 -0.68 9.46
N ALA A 143 -6.11 -1.88 10.01
CA ALA A 143 -6.39 -2.19 11.41
C ALA A 143 -5.49 -1.39 12.36
N SER A 144 -4.18 -1.31 12.11
CA SER A 144 -3.26 -0.48 12.88
C SER A 144 -3.62 1.01 12.81
N GLN A 145 -3.93 1.53 11.61
CA GLN A 145 -4.39 2.90 11.43
C GLN A 145 -5.64 3.20 12.27
N ALA A 146 -6.59 2.25 12.35
CA ALA A 146 -7.79 2.40 13.16
C ALA A 146 -7.46 2.58 14.65
N LEU A 147 -6.54 1.77 15.17
CA LEU A 147 -6.12 1.79 16.57
C LEU A 147 -5.30 3.04 16.90
N LEU A 148 -4.40 3.46 16.01
CA LEU A 148 -3.64 4.72 16.17
C LEU A 148 -4.56 5.94 16.13
N ALA A 149 -5.51 5.97 15.19
CA ALA A 149 -6.49 7.05 15.09
C ALA A 149 -7.40 7.09 16.34
N ALA A 150 -7.82 5.94 16.85
CA ALA A 150 -8.62 5.84 18.07
C ALA A 150 -7.84 6.33 19.31
N ALA A 151 -6.57 5.94 19.46
CA ALA A 151 -5.70 6.40 20.54
C ALA A 151 -5.49 7.94 20.48
N LEU A 152 -5.20 8.46 19.29
CA LEU A 152 -5.07 9.89 19.03
C LEU A 152 -6.36 10.65 19.36
N SER A 153 -7.51 10.12 18.94
CA SER A 153 -8.83 10.68 19.26
C SER A 153 -9.10 10.71 20.77
N GLY A 154 -8.69 9.66 21.49
CA GLY A 154 -8.77 9.60 22.95
C GLY A 154 -7.99 10.71 23.65
N LEU A 155 -6.75 10.96 23.23
CA LEU A 155 -5.92 12.06 23.76
C LEU A 155 -6.51 13.44 23.46
N ARG A 156 -7.26 13.56 22.37
CA ARG A 156 -7.93 14.79 21.93
C ARG A 156 -9.32 15.00 22.55
N GLY A 157 -9.73 14.11 23.46
CA GLY A 157 -10.97 14.22 24.25
C GLY A 157 -12.21 13.58 23.62
N THR A 158 -12.05 12.79 22.56
CA THR A 158 -13.13 12.08 21.87
C THR A 158 -12.81 10.58 21.83
N PRO A 159 -12.90 9.88 22.98
CA PRO A 159 -12.49 8.48 23.07
C PRO A 159 -13.33 7.57 22.17
N VAL A 160 -12.66 6.66 21.48
CA VAL A 160 -13.27 5.62 20.65
C VAL A 160 -13.23 4.31 21.43
N ARG A 161 -14.40 3.70 21.65
CA ARG A 161 -14.52 2.45 22.42
C ARG A 161 -14.37 1.24 21.53
N SER A 162 -14.94 1.30 20.34
CA SER A 162 -14.82 0.22 19.38
C SER A 162 -14.55 0.70 17.98
N ALA A 163 -13.77 -0.08 17.26
CA ALA A 163 -13.50 0.10 15.85
C ALA A 163 -13.81 -1.20 15.09
N ARG A 164 -14.18 -1.11 13.81
CA ARG A 164 -14.25 -2.28 12.93
C ARG A 164 -13.57 -2.03 11.60
N VAL A 165 -12.86 -3.04 11.11
CA VAL A 165 -12.17 -3.06 9.82
C VAL A 165 -12.43 -4.41 9.15
N SER A 166 -12.57 -4.40 7.83
CA SER A 166 -12.47 -5.63 7.04
C SER A 166 -11.38 -5.55 5.97
N VAL A 167 -10.73 -6.69 5.73
CA VAL A 167 -9.66 -6.83 4.73
C VAL A 167 -10.17 -6.41 3.35
N VAL A 168 -11.33 -6.90 2.95
CA VAL A 168 -11.93 -6.59 1.63
C VAL A 168 -12.25 -5.12 1.47
N ARG A 169 -12.76 -4.43 2.50
CA ARG A 169 -13.02 -2.97 2.40
C ARG A 169 -11.73 -2.17 2.30
N ALA A 170 -10.68 -2.55 3.06
CA ALA A 170 -9.38 -1.90 2.97
C ALA A 170 -8.75 -2.07 1.58
N ALA A 171 -8.91 -3.26 0.99
CA ALA A 171 -8.50 -3.55 -0.37
C ALA A 171 -9.26 -2.72 -1.41
N LEU A 172 -10.60 -2.73 -1.36
CA LEU A 172 -11.43 -1.93 -2.27
C LEU A 172 -11.09 -0.45 -2.18
N PHE A 173 -10.94 0.09 -0.96
CA PHE A 173 -10.54 1.48 -0.76
C PHE A 173 -9.20 1.82 -1.44
N SER A 174 -8.21 0.94 -1.30
CA SER A 174 -6.90 1.10 -1.95
C SER A 174 -7.00 0.99 -3.49
N LEU A 175 -7.84 0.08 -3.99
CA LEU A 175 -8.10 -0.12 -5.42
C LEU A 175 -9.02 0.96 -6.03
N GLY A 176 -9.48 1.94 -5.24
CA GLY A 176 -10.43 2.97 -5.65
C GLY A 176 -10.15 3.62 -7.01
N PRO A 177 -8.90 3.99 -7.37
CA PRO A 177 -8.61 4.58 -8.68
C PRO A 177 -8.90 3.63 -9.85
N TYR A 178 -8.67 2.33 -9.67
CA TYR A 178 -8.97 1.33 -10.70
C TYR A 178 -10.47 1.08 -10.83
N VAL A 179 -11.20 1.03 -9.71
CA VAL A 179 -12.67 0.89 -9.72
C VAL A 179 -13.32 2.12 -10.34
N ALA A 180 -12.87 3.32 -9.97
CA ALA A 180 -13.34 4.57 -10.53
C ALA A 180 -13.11 4.63 -12.05
N ALA A 181 -11.95 4.18 -12.52
CA ALA A 181 -11.68 4.10 -13.95
C ALA A 181 -12.60 3.11 -14.67
N ALA A 182 -12.84 1.93 -14.10
CA ALA A 182 -13.68 0.91 -14.70
C ALA A 182 -15.18 1.30 -14.75
N THR A 183 -15.61 2.23 -13.88
CA THR A 183 -17.01 2.62 -13.72
C THR A 183 -17.32 4.04 -14.18
N ALA A 184 -16.34 4.72 -14.79
CA ALA A 184 -16.53 6.05 -15.36
C ALA A 184 -17.46 5.97 -16.58
N GLY A 185 -18.57 6.71 -16.52
CA GLY A 185 -19.66 6.60 -17.51
C GLY A 185 -19.46 7.39 -18.81
N GLU A 186 -18.59 8.42 -18.84
CA GLU A 186 -18.46 9.33 -20.00
C GLU A 186 -17.50 8.78 -21.07
N GLU A 187 -16.37 8.23 -20.65
CA GLU A 187 -15.41 7.57 -21.53
C GLU A 187 -14.95 6.28 -20.86
N PRO A 188 -15.30 5.08 -21.38
CA PRO A 188 -14.86 3.84 -20.76
C PRO A 188 -13.34 3.69 -20.82
N GLU A 189 -12.77 3.02 -19.80
CA GLU A 189 -11.36 2.71 -19.81
C GLU A 189 -11.00 1.83 -21.02
N GLU A 190 -10.10 2.31 -21.87
CA GLU A 190 -9.52 1.50 -22.94
C GLU A 190 -8.54 0.48 -22.35
N VAL A 191 -9.06 -0.72 -22.05
CA VAL A 191 -8.25 -1.89 -21.64
C VAL A 191 -7.77 -2.62 -22.89
N PRO A 192 -6.47 -2.86 -23.06
CA PRO A 192 -5.95 -3.63 -24.20
C PRO A 192 -6.63 -5.01 -24.32
N SER A 193 -7.21 -5.33 -25.47
CA SER A 193 -7.91 -6.61 -25.69
C SER A 193 -6.96 -7.77 -26.05
N PRO A 194 -7.16 -9.00 -25.50
CA PRO A 194 -6.46 -10.20 -25.95
C PRO A 194 -6.89 -10.68 -27.37
N PRO A 195 -6.10 -11.53 -28.06
CA PRO A 195 -4.78 -12.01 -27.67
C PRO A 195 -3.72 -10.94 -27.94
N TYR A 196 -2.81 -10.76 -26.99
CA TYR A 196 -1.69 -9.83 -27.10
C TYR A 196 -0.74 -10.23 -28.23
N ARG A 197 -1.08 -9.93 -29.49
CA ARG A 197 -0.19 -10.14 -30.66
C ARG A 197 1.09 -9.28 -30.60
N ARG A 198 1.27 -8.48 -29.54
CA ARG A 198 2.40 -7.58 -29.26
C ARG A 198 2.89 -7.81 -27.83
N ALA A 199 3.46 -8.98 -27.58
CA ALA A 199 3.65 -9.53 -26.23
C ALA A 199 5.03 -9.27 -25.60
N ALA A 200 5.82 -8.30 -26.10
CA ALA A 200 7.00 -7.88 -25.35
C ALA A 200 6.55 -6.92 -24.25
N ARG A 201 6.98 -7.22 -23.03
CA ARG A 201 6.92 -6.28 -21.91
C ARG A 201 8.09 -6.58 -20.97
N PRO A 202 8.50 -5.60 -20.15
CA PRO A 202 9.40 -5.88 -19.05
C PRO A 202 8.83 -6.96 -18.11
N PRO A 203 9.69 -7.79 -17.49
CA PRO A 203 11.14 -7.72 -17.59
C PRO A 203 11.65 -8.29 -18.94
N PHE A 204 12.62 -7.62 -19.53
CA PHE A 204 13.33 -8.10 -20.72
C PHE A 204 14.43 -9.10 -20.31
N THR A 205 14.96 -9.84 -21.28
CA THR A 205 16.09 -10.74 -21.06
C THR A 205 17.26 -10.29 -21.94
N SER A 206 18.43 -10.13 -21.32
CA SER A 206 19.70 -9.82 -21.98
C SER A 206 20.34 -11.06 -22.61
N SER A 207 21.37 -10.89 -23.43
CA SER A 207 22.04 -12.02 -24.13
C SER A 207 22.74 -13.00 -23.18
N ASP A 208 23.14 -12.52 -21.99
CA ASP A 208 23.76 -13.31 -20.91
C ASP A 208 22.71 -13.84 -19.90
N GLY A 209 21.42 -13.74 -20.22
CA GLY A 209 20.34 -14.38 -19.48
C GLY A 209 19.82 -13.59 -18.28
N VAL A 210 20.39 -12.41 -17.98
CA VAL A 210 19.87 -11.54 -16.90
C VAL A 210 18.52 -10.98 -17.31
N ARG A 211 17.51 -11.18 -16.46
CA ARG A 211 16.18 -10.60 -16.62
C ARG A 211 16.14 -9.25 -15.92
N PHE A 212 15.58 -8.23 -16.57
CA PHE A 212 15.67 -6.87 -16.06
C PHE A 212 14.43 -6.02 -16.36
N GLU A 213 14.11 -5.14 -15.42
CA GLU A 213 13.08 -4.12 -15.53
C GLU A 213 13.67 -2.80 -16.05
N VAL A 214 12.84 -1.98 -16.70
CA VAL A 214 13.24 -0.65 -17.18
C VAL A 214 12.26 0.43 -16.72
N GLU A 215 12.74 1.66 -16.57
CA GLU A 215 11.90 2.82 -16.22
C GLU A 215 12.37 4.10 -16.92
N ALA A 216 11.42 4.86 -17.46
CA ALA A 216 11.65 6.17 -18.04
C ALA A 216 10.55 7.15 -17.65
N LEU A 217 10.91 8.17 -16.87
CA LEU A 217 9.99 9.21 -16.41
C LEU A 217 9.66 10.27 -17.49
N ALA A 218 10.41 10.25 -18.60
CA ALA A 218 10.24 11.17 -19.72
C ALA A 218 10.52 10.45 -21.05
N VAL A 219 10.01 11.02 -22.14
CA VAL A 219 10.11 10.43 -23.48
C VAL A 219 11.55 10.44 -24.02
N GLN A 220 12.38 11.41 -23.60
CA GLN A 220 13.75 11.55 -24.10
C GLN A 220 14.63 10.37 -23.65
N PRO A 221 14.75 10.02 -22.35
CA PRO A 221 15.48 8.82 -21.94
C PRO A 221 15.01 7.53 -22.61
N TRP A 222 13.68 7.36 -22.75
CA TRP A 222 13.09 6.23 -23.45
C TRP A 222 13.59 6.13 -24.90
N ARG A 223 13.45 7.23 -25.65
CA ARG A 223 13.82 7.29 -27.06
C ARG A 223 15.31 7.04 -27.26
N ASP A 224 16.14 7.70 -26.46
CA ASP A 224 17.58 7.72 -26.65
C ASP A 224 18.20 6.37 -26.27
N PHE A 225 17.72 5.74 -25.19
CA PHE A 225 18.11 4.38 -24.80
C PHE A 225 17.80 3.37 -25.90
N TRP A 226 16.54 3.29 -26.35
CA TRP A 226 16.16 2.27 -27.32
C TRP A 226 16.79 2.48 -28.70
N ARG A 227 17.10 3.73 -29.07
CA ARG A 227 17.92 4.02 -30.26
C ARG A 227 19.34 3.49 -30.10
N ALA A 228 19.97 3.69 -28.93
CA ALA A 228 21.31 3.20 -28.66
C ALA A 228 21.38 1.66 -28.59
N VAL A 229 20.32 1.01 -28.09
CA VAL A 229 20.14 -0.44 -28.11
C VAL A 229 19.93 -0.99 -29.55
N GLY A 230 19.55 -0.13 -30.49
CA GLY A 230 19.35 -0.48 -31.90
C GLY A 230 17.93 -0.91 -32.27
N ALA A 231 16.92 -0.50 -31.50
CA ALA A 231 15.53 -0.77 -31.81
C ALA A 231 14.99 0.14 -32.94
N PRO A 232 14.04 -0.33 -33.78
CA PRO A 232 13.47 0.48 -34.86
C PRO A 232 12.73 1.72 -34.35
N ALA A 233 13.00 2.89 -34.95
CA ALA A 233 12.43 4.17 -34.51
C ALA A 233 10.89 4.19 -34.43
N LYS A 234 10.22 3.51 -35.37
CA LYS A 234 8.76 3.34 -35.40
C LYS A 234 8.26 2.59 -34.16
N ASP A 235 8.97 1.56 -33.73
CA ASP A 235 8.55 0.70 -32.62
C ASP A 235 8.79 1.37 -31.27
N ILE A 236 9.87 2.16 -31.17
CA ILE A 236 10.15 3.04 -30.03
C ILE A 236 8.99 4.02 -29.83
N ALA A 237 8.58 4.71 -30.91
CA ALA A 237 7.50 5.70 -30.85
C ALA A 237 6.15 5.06 -30.51
N ASN A 238 5.82 3.94 -31.15
CA ASN A 238 4.55 3.24 -30.95
C ASN A 238 4.41 2.58 -29.58
N SER A 239 5.53 2.32 -28.89
CA SER A 239 5.54 1.68 -27.56
C SER A 239 5.49 2.68 -26.40
N TRP A 240 5.87 3.95 -26.62
CA TRP A 240 5.95 4.96 -25.54
C TRP A 240 4.62 5.17 -24.82
N ARG A 241 3.51 5.34 -25.55
CA ARG A 241 2.19 5.61 -24.94
C ARG A 241 1.72 4.45 -24.05
N ALA A 242 1.94 3.21 -24.49
CA ALA A 242 1.61 2.02 -23.70
C ALA A 242 2.50 1.90 -22.46
N PHE A 243 3.81 2.15 -22.63
CA PHE A 243 4.77 2.15 -21.53
C PHE A 243 4.46 3.22 -20.49
N SER A 244 4.23 4.47 -20.88
CA SER A 244 3.97 5.58 -19.95
C SER A 244 2.63 5.42 -19.22
N ALA A 245 1.65 4.77 -19.83
CA ALA A 245 0.34 4.50 -19.22
C ALA A 245 0.31 3.22 -18.36
N ARG A 246 1.41 2.45 -18.30
CA ARG A 246 1.44 1.13 -17.66
C ARG A 246 0.93 1.09 -16.22
N PRO A 247 1.27 2.05 -15.33
CA PRO A 247 0.84 1.97 -13.93
C PRO A 247 -0.67 2.23 -13.81
N ALA A 248 -1.21 3.14 -14.64
CA ALA A 248 -2.62 3.48 -14.61
C ALA A 248 -3.50 2.34 -15.16
N ARG A 249 -3.06 1.68 -16.23
CA ARG A 249 -3.84 0.64 -16.95
C ARG A 249 -3.62 -0.78 -16.41
N ALA A 250 -2.59 -1.00 -15.59
CA ALA A 250 -2.09 -2.33 -15.22
C ALA A 250 -1.79 -3.22 -16.45
N ALA A 251 -1.38 -2.60 -17.55
CA ALA A 251 -1.07 -3.25 -18.82
C ALA A 251 -0.03 -2.45 -19.60
N SER A 252 0.90 -3.15 -20.26
CA SER A 252 1.98 -2.52 -21.04
C SER A 252 2.28 -3.35 -22.29
N PRO A 253 1.38 -3.38 -23.29
CA PRO A 253 1.64 -4.09 -24.54
C PRO A 253 2.70 -3.34 -25.36
N LEU A 254 3.93 -3.84 -25.40
CA LEU A 254 5.01 -3.26 -26.21
C LEU A 254 5.29 -4.10 -27.46
N ILE A 255 5.98 -3.49 -28.41
CA ILE A 255 6.35 -4.16 -29.67
C ILE A 255 7.52 -5.10 -29.43
N THR A 256 7.42 -6.32 -29.97
CA THR A 256 8.37 -7.43 -29.74
C THR A 256 9.80 -7.14 -30.13
N THR A 257 10.01 -6.24 -31.09
CA THR A 257 11.34 -5.80 -31.54
C THR A 257 12.15 -5.10 -30.44
N LEU A 258 11.50 -4.49 -29.44
CA LEU A 258 12.21 -3.93 -28.27
C LEU A 258 12.91 -5.05 -27.48
N ALA A 259 12.17 -6.10 -27.12
CA ALA A 259 12.72 -7.26 -26.41
C ALA A 259 13.83 -7.95 -27.23
N GLN A 260 13.61 -8.13 -28.54
CA GLN A 260 14.61 -8.71 -29.44
C GLN A 260 15.88 -7.86 -29.54
N SER A 261 15.75 -6.54 -29.52
CA SER A 261 16.91 -5.63 -29.59
C SER A 261 17.69 -5.67 -28.29
N ALA A 262 17.00 -5.63 -27.14
CA ALA A 262 17.61 -5.79 -25.82
C ALA A 262 18.37 -7.12 -25.68
N GLY A 263 17.79 -8.24 -26.15
CA GLY A 263 18.38 -9.58 -26.07
C GLY A 263 19.65 -9.80 -26.89
N ARG A 264 20.12 -8.79 -27.64
CA ARG A 264 21.40 -8.82 -28.39
C ARG A 264 22.57 -8.28 -27.58
N HIS A 265 22.32 -7.66 -26.43
CA HIS A 265 23.32 -7.02 -25.60
C HIS A 265 23.42 -7.72 -24.25
N ARG A 266 24.62 -7.75 -23.67
CA ARG A 266 24.80 -8.19 -22.28
C ARG A 266 24.21 -7.16 -21.34
N PHE A 267 23.82 -7.59 -20.15
CA PHE A 267 23.24 -6.67 -19.16
C PHE A 267 24.16 -5.51 -18.79
N ALA A 268 25.46 -5.76 -18.61
CA ALA A 268 26.45 -4.73 -18.30
C ALA A 268 26.52 -3.64 -19.39
N ASP A 269 26.41 -4.03 -20.66
CA ASP A 269 26.43 -3.09 -21.79
C ASP A 269 25.15 -2.24 -21.80
N LEU A 270 24.00 -2.85 -21.48
CA LEU A 270 22.73 -2.15 -21.32
C LEU A 270 22.74 -1.16 -20.15
N GLN A 271 23.41 -1.48 -19.03
CA GLN A 271 23.57 -0.56 -17.90
C GLN A 271 24.35 0.70 -18.31
N LEU A 272 25.46 0.54 -19.03
CA LEU A 272 26.24 1.67 -19.54
C LEU A 272 25.44 2.55 -20.50
N LEU A 273 24.61 1.95 -21.36
CA LEU A 273 23.70 2.70 -22.22
C LEU A 273 22.65 3.45 -21.40
N ALA A 274 22.07 2.79 -20.40
CA ALA A 274 21.04 3.36 -19.53
C ALA A 274 21.56 4.59 -18.76
N GLU A 275 22.75 4.49 -18.18
CA GLU A 275 23.44 5.60 -17.50
C GLU A 275 23.65 6.80 -18.44
N ARG A 276 24.11 6.55 -19.66
CA ARG A 276 24.36 7.61 -20.65
C ARG A 276 23.09 8.30 -21.15
N THR A 277 21.96 7.60 -21.17
CA THR A 277 20.70 8.15 -21.69
C THR A 277 19.71 8.56 -20.60
N GLY A 278 20.01 8.29 -19.33
CA GLY A 278 19.12 8.51 -18.20
C GLY A 278 17.95 7.52 -18.09
N MET A 279 18.06 6.36 -18.73
CA MET A 279 17.09 5.27 -18.57
C MET A 279 17.35 4.57 -17.23
N GLY A 280 16.29 4.21 -16.52
CA GLY A 280 16.36 3.33 -15.37
C GLY A 280 16.41 1.87 -15.82
N ILE A 281 17.34 1.09 -15.27
CA ILE A 281 17.39 -0.35 -15.49
C ILE A 281 17.76 -1.06 -14.18
N CYS A 282 17.14 -2.20 -13.92
CA CYS A 282 17.46 -3.04 -12.75
C CYS A 282 17.31 -4.51 -13.10
N ALA A 283 18.29 -5.32 -12.69
CA ALA A 283 18.15 -6.77 -12.72
C ALA A 283 17.00 -7.20 -11.79
N LEU A 284 16.19 -8.16 -12.23
CA LEU A 284 15.18 -8.77 -11.39
C LEU A 284 15.90 -9.63 -10.34
N ARG A 285 15.76 -9.24 -9.07
CA ARG A 285 16.39 -9.91 -7.93
C ARG A 285 15.46 -11.01 -7.43
N THR A 286 16.03 -12.15 -7.05
CA THR A 286 15.31 -13.20 -6.34
C THR A 286 15.22 -12.90 -4.85
N LEU A 287 14.33 -13.60 -4.13
CA LEU A 287 14.32 -13.53 -2.66
C LEU A 287 15.65 -14.00 -2.07
N ALA A 288 16.32 -14.99 -2.68
CA ALA A 288 17.63 -15.47 -2.27
C ALA A 288 18.72 -14.40 -2.45
N ASP A 289 18.72 -13.69 -3.59
CA ASP A 289 19.66 -12.59 -3.83
C ASP A 289 19.50 -11.49 -2.79
N ARG A 290 18.25 -11.13 -2.46
CA ARG A 290 17.98 -10.10 -1.46
C ARG A 290 18.32 -10.54 -0.05
N ARG A 291 18.27 -11.84 0.25
CA ARG A 291 18.62 -12.36 1.58
C ARG A 291 20.12 -12.32 1.81
N ALA A 292 20.90 -12.43 0.74
CA ALA A 292 22.35 -12.34 0.79
C ALA A 292 22.86 -10.89 0.94
N ASP A 293 22.03 -9.89 0.66
CA ASP A 293 22.48 -8.50 0.70
C ASP A 293 22.59 -7.99 2.16
N SER A 294 23.69 -7.29 2.44
CA SER A 294 23.94 -6.71 3.77
C SER A 294 23.03 -5.51 4.09
N ASP A 295 22.40 -4.91 3.07
CA ASP A 295 21.50 -3.75 3.19
C ASP A 295 20.04 -4.16 3.51
N VAL A 296 19.77 -5.46 3.54
CA VAL A 296 18.44 -6.00 3.81
C VAL A 296 18.40 -6.58 5.20
N ARG A 297 17.66 -5.94 6.09
CA ARG A 297 17.15 -6.61 7.29
C ARG A 297 15.64 -6.70 7.11
N TYR A 298 15.12 -7.91 7.00
CA TYR A 298 13.68 -8.11 6.74
C TYR A 298 12.79 -7.76 7.92
N ASP A 299 13.39 -7.69 9.10
CA ASP A 299 12.82 -7.11 10.31
C ASP A 299 13.05 -5.60 10.43
N ASP A 300 13.65 -4.95 9.42
CA ASP A 300 13.67 -3.48 9.34
C ASP A 300 12.26 -2.95 9.34
N ASP A 301 12.17 -1.73 9.84
CA ASP A 301 10.90 -1.09 10.07
C ASP A 301 10.16 -0.69 8.80
N PRO A 302 8.82 -0.69 8.87
CA PRO A 302 7.97 -0.31 7.74
C PRO A 302 8.07 1.18 7.38
N TRP A 303 8.48 2.03 8.32
CA TRP A 303 8.69 3.47 8.20
C TRP A 303 9.67 3.95 9.26
N GLU A 304 10.22 5.14 9.08
CA GLU A 304 11.15 5.76 10.02
C GLU A 304 10.52 7.01 10.64
N LEU A 305 10.55 7.12 11.98
CA LEU A 305 9.99 8.26 12.73
C LEU A 305 11.09 8.94 13.52
N ARG A 306 11.55 10.10 13.07
CA ARG A 306 12.65 10.83 13.71
C ARG A 306 12.14 12.03 14.50
N GLU A 307 12.64 12.14 15.72
CA GLU A 307 12.55 13.35 16.52
C GLU A 307 13.83 14.17 16.30
N LEU A 308 13.66 15.35 15.73
CA LEU A 308 14.76 16.29 15.49
C LEU A 308 14.81 17.32 16.61
N PRO A 309 16.01 17.83 16.97
CA PRO A 309 16.15 18.86 17.99
C PRO A 309 15.26 20.07 17.70
N ARG A 310 14.67 20.63 18.76
CA ARG A 310 14.03 21.96 18.71
C ARG A 310 15.08 23.06 18.75
N ASP A 311 14.70 24.21 18.22
CA ASP A 311 15.49 25.43 18.42
C ASP A 311 15.45 25.84 19.90
N PRO A 312 16.59 26.22 20.50
CA PRO A 312 16.64 26.66 21.90
C PRO A 312 15.68 27.83 22.14
N GLY A 313 14.76 27.66 23.10
CA GLY A 313 13.79 28.70 23.49
C GLY A 313 12.49 28.71 22.69
N ALA A 314 12.30 27.81 21.71
CA ALA A 314 11.01 27.64 21.05
C ALA A 314 9.96 27.08 22.05
N PRO A 315 8.77 27.69 22.16
CA PRO A 315 7.72 27.20 23.06
C PRO A 315 7.30 25.79 22.67
N HIS A 316 6.97 24.96 23.66
CA HIS A 316 6.39 23.64 23.39
C HIS A 316 5.11 23.84 22.58
N PRO A 317 4.92 23.14 21.45
CA PRO A 317 3.64 23.17 20.76
C PRO A 317 2.57 22.73 21.76
N ALA A 318 1.64 23.64 22.04
CA ALA A 318 0.51 23.34 22.88
C ALA A 318 -0.41 22.36 22.13
N PRO A 319 -0.92 21.31 22.79
CA PRO A 319 -1.88 20.40 22.17
C PRO A 319 -3.11 21.19 21.72
N ARG A 320 -3.54 20.99 20.46
CA ARG A 320 -4.72 21.65 19.92
C ARG A 320 -5.97 21.03 20.54
N ARG A 321 -6.65 21.76 21.42
CA ARG A 321 -8.00 21.40 21.87
C ARG A 321 -8.95 21.37 20.66
N ALA A 322 -9.65 20.26 20.47
CA ALA A 322 -10.64 20.14 19.41
C ALA A 322 -11.74 21.21 19.59
N ALA A 323 -12.11 21.90 18.51
CA ALA A 323 -13.35 22.65 18.47
C ALA A 323 -14.51 21.65 18.61
N ARG A 324 -15.48 21.92 19.50
CA ARG A 324 -16.65 21.04 19.71
C ARG A 324 -17.51 21.03 18.44
N PRO A 325 -17.63 19.91 17.71
CA PRO A 325 -18.58 19.79 16.61
C PRO A 325 -19.97 19.40 17.14
N GLY A 326 -21.01 19.76 16.39
CA GLY A 326 -22.42 19.40 16.69
C GLY A 326 -22.81 17.97 16.32
N SER A 327 -21.89 17.15 15.81
CA SER A 327 -22.03 15.71 15.54
C SER A 327 -20.82 14.95 16.09
N LEU A 328 -20.92 13.62 16.26
CA LEU A 328 -19.79 12.80 16.69
C LEU A 328 -18.63 12.93 15.68
N PRO A 329 -17.49 13.52 16.08
CA PRO A 329 -16.38 13.76 15.16
C PRO A 329 -15.66 12.46 14.77
N LEU A 330 -15.21 12.35 13.52
CA LEU A 330 -14.23 11.36 13.11
C LEU A 330 -12.88 11.59 13.82
N PRO A 331 -12.01 10.57 13.97
CA PRO A 331 -10.80 10.64 14.80
C PRO A 331 -9.85 11.81 14.51
N LEU A 332 -9.71 12.24 13.26
CA LEU A 332 -8.81 13.33 12.84
C LEU A 332 -9.54 14.66 12.64
N THR A 333 -10.81 14.77 13.01
CA THR A 333 -11.58 16.01 12.88
C THR A 333 -10.82 17.18 13.51
N GLY A 334 -10.67 18.27 12.76
CA GLY A 334 -9.96 19.47 13.20
C GLY A 334 -8.44 19.47 12.96
N LEU A 335 -7.87 18.38 12.44
CA LEU A 335 -6.48 18.37 11.96
C LEU A 335 -6.41 18.79 10.50
N THR A 336 -5.34 19.50 10.12
CA THR A 336 -5.09 19.95 8.75
C THR A 336 -3.81 19.33 8.18
N VAL A 337 -3.93 18.72 7.00
CA VAL A 337 -2.83 18.14 6.23
C VAL A 337 -2.62 18.99 4.99
N VAL A 338 -1.39 19.47 4.78
CA VAL A 338 -0.98 20.08 3.51
C VAL A 338 -0.19 19.05 2.71
N GLU A 339 -0.52 18.87 1.45
CA GLU A 339 0.17 17.90 0.59
C GLU A 339 0.77 18.54 -0.66
N SER A 340 1.97 18.09 -1.05
CA SER A 340 2.55 18.32 -2.37
C SER A 340 2.98 16.99 -2.98
N THR A 341 1.99 16.26 -3.48
CA THR A 341 2.11 14.86 -3.88
C THR A 341 1.65 14.66 -5.32
N ARG A 342 2.13 13.60 -5.98
CA ARG A 342 1.65 13.19 -7.31
C ARG A 342 1.49 11.67 -7.38
N HIS A 343 0.94 11.21 -8.50
CA HIS A 343 0.73 9.78 -8.78
C HIS A 343 -0.19 9.11 -7.74
N LEU A 344 0.17 7.95 -7.20
CA LEU A 344 -0.72 7.13 -6.38
C LEU A 344 -0.39 7.22 -4.88
N GLN A 345 0.85 6.89 -4.48
CA GLN A 345 1.25 6.70 -3.08
C GLN A 345 0.84 7.87 -2.16
N GLY A 346 1.27 9.10 -2.49
CA GLY A 346 0.98 10.29 -1.69
C GLY A 346 -0.51 10.67 -1.66
N PRO A 347 -1.18 10.82 -2.81
CA PRO A 347 -2.61 11.13 -2.83
C PRO A 347 -3.49 10.09 -2.13
N LEU A 348 -3.13 8.79 -2.18
CA LEU A 348 -3.79 7.73 -1.43
C LEU A 348 -3.61 7.91 0.08
N ALA A 349 -2.39 8.20 0.54
CA ALA A 349 -2.09 8.43 1.95
C ALA A 349 -2.96 9.56 2.54
N THR A 350 -3.07 10.69 1.83
CA THR A 350 -3.87 11.81 2.31
C THR A 350 -5.37 11.61 2.12
N SER A 351 -5.79 10.74 1.19
CA SER A 351 -7.17 10.26 1.10
C SER A 351 -7.56 9.42 2.33
N VAL A 352 -6.66 8.57 2.83
CA VAL A 352 -6.84 7.84 4.10
C VAL A 352 -7.00 8.82 5.27
N LEU A 353 -6.09 9.78 5.41
CA LEU A 353 -6.16 10.78 6.50
C LEU A 353 -7.45 11.62 6.42
N ARG A 354 -7.89 11.98 5.21
CA ARG A 354 -9.17 12.66 4.98
C ARG A 354 -10.36 11.78 5.38
N ALA A 355 -10.34 10.50 5.01
CA ALA A 355 -11.39 9.54 5.36
C ALA A 355 -11.49 9.33 6.89
N LEU A 356 -10.40 9.55 7.62
CA LEU A 356 -10.37 9.58 9.08
C LEU A 356 -10.76 10.95 9.68
N GLY A 357 -11.08 11.95 8.86
CA GLY A 357 -11.63 13.25 9.28
C GLY A 357 -10.72 14.47 9.14
N ALA A 358 -9.49 14.32 8.63
CA ALA A 358 -8.60 15.46 8.45
C ALA A 358 -9.06 16.37 7.29
N ARG A 359 -8.85 17.68 7.44
CA ARG A 359 -8.91 18.64 6.33
C ARG A 359 -7.64 18.48 5.50
N VAL A 360 -7.76 18.38 4.18
CA VAL A 360 -6.59 18.23 3.29
C VAL A 360 -6.53 19.37 2.29
N ILE A 361 -5.39 20.06 2.26
CA ILE A 361 -5.07 21.13 1.31
C ILE A 361 -3.96 20.63 0.38
N ARG A 362 -4.28 20.48 -0.90
CA ARG A 362 -3.36 20.03 -1.95
C ARG A 362 -2.73 21.24 -2.64
N ILE A 363 -1.40 21.28 -2.65
CA ILE A 363 -0.62 22.25 -3.40
C ILE A 363 -0.40 21.73 -4.82
N GLU A 364 -0.97 22.42 -5.80
CA GLU A 364 -0.75 22.16 -7.23
C GLU A 364 0.15 23.23 -7.85
N GLN A 365 0.94 22.86 -8.85
CA GLN A 365 1.67 23.83 -9.66
C GLN A 365 0.69 24.64 -10.52
N PRO A 366 1.08 25.84 -11.01
CA PRO A 366 0.32 26.54 -12.02
C PRO A 366 -0.06 25.65 -13.21
N GLY A 367 -1.35 25.61 -13.55
CA GLY A 367 -1.90 24.72 -14.56
C GLY A 367 -2.39 23.37 -14.04
N GLY A 368 -2.28 23.12 -12.73
CA GLY A 368 -2.82 21.95 -12.04
C GLY A 368 -2.02 20.66 -12.24
N ASP A 369 -2.55 19.56 -11.71
CA ASP A 369 -2.01 18.22 -11.93
C ASP A 369 -2.35 17.69 -13.34
N PRO A 370 -1.36 17.31 -14.18
CA PRO A 370 -1.61 16.75 -15.51
C PRO A 370 -2.50 15.49 -15.52
N ALA A 371 -2.54 14.74 -14.41
CA ALA A 371 -3.40 13.56 -14.28
C ALA A 371 -4.90 13.90 -14.34
N ARG A 372 -5.30 15.17 -14.12
CA ARG A 372 -6.70 15.63 -14.23
C ARG A 372 -7.29 15.40 -15.61
N GLY A 373 -6.49 15.50 -16.67
CA GLY A 373 -6.94 15.30 -18.06
C GLY A 373 -6.78 13.86 -18.56
N ALA A 374 -6.36 12.92 -17.72
CA ALA A 374 -6.10 11.55 -18.16
C ALA A 374 -7.36 10.70 -18.16
N ALA A 375 -7.79 10.22 -19.34
CA ALA A 375 -8.92 9.32 -19.47
C ALA A 375 -8.79 8.05 -18.58
N PRO A 376 -9.91 7.47 -18.13
CA PRO A 376 -11.29 7.86 -18.41
C PRO A 376 -11.72 9.09 -17.61
N LEU A 377 -12.56 9.92 -18.22
CA LEU A 377 -13.10 11.13 -17.61
C LEU A 377 -14.49 10.86 -17.00
N ALA A 378 -14.79 11.57 -15.92
CA ALA A 378 -16.11 11.68 -15.33
C ALA A 378 -16.27 13.11 -14.80
N GLY A 379 -17.30 13.83 -15.26
CA GLY A 379 -17.45 15.25 -14.97
C GLY A 379 -16.30 16.10 -15.52
N GLY A 380 -15.72 15.73 -16.66
CA GLY A 380 -14.59 16.46 -17.28
C GLY A 380 -13.25 16.36 -16.55
N VAL A 381 -13.13 15.49 -15.54
CA VAL A 381 -11.88 15.19 -14.83
C VAL A 381 -11.62 13.69 -14.81
N SER A 382 -10.36 13.27 -14.79
CA SER A 382 -9.98 11.86 -14.67
C SER A 382 -10.63 11.22 -13.44
N ALA A 383 -11.37 10.14 -13.66
CA ALA A 383 -12.00 9.38 -12.59
C ALA A 383 -10.95 8.83 -11.59
N ARG A 384 -9.76 8.48 -12.08
CA ARG A 384 -8.62 8.06 -11.25
C ARG A 384 -8.15 9.17 -10.33
N PHE A 385 -7.97 10.37 -10.90
CA PHE A 385 -7.55 11.54 -10.14
C PHE A 385 -8.60 11.91 -9.10
N ALA A 386 -9.88 11.93 -9.49
CA ALA A 386 -10.99 12.24 -8.61
C ALA A 386 -11.12 11.22 -7.46
N ALA A 387 -10.92 9.92 -7.72
CA ALA A 387 -10.95 8.89 -6.67
C ALA A 387 -9.96 9.14 -5.53
N LEU A 388 -8.79 9.72 -5.81
CA LEU A 388 -7.76 10.03 -4.81
C LEU A 388 -7.91 11.42 -4.19
N ASN A 389 -8.51 12.36 -4.91
CA ASN A 389 -8.43 13.79 -4.57
C ASN A 389 -9.80 14.45 -4.31
N ALA A 390 -10.90 13.74 -4.49
CA ALA A 390 -12.24 14.26 -4.22
C ALA A 390 -12.37 14.76 -2.77
N GLY A 391 -12.84 15.99 -2.63
CA GLY A 391 -13.04 16.65 -1.35
C GLY A 391 -11.76 17.17 -0.67
N LYS A 392 -10.61 17.17 -1.34
CA LYS A 392 -9.43 17.95 -0.94
C LYS A 392 -9.58 19.38 -1.46
N GLU A 393 -9.16 20.35 -0.67
CA GLU A 393 -9.03 21.74 -1.11
C GLU A 393 -7.78 21.87 -1.99
N VAL A 394 -7.82 22.72 -3.02
CA VAL A 394 -6.67 22.93 -3.92
C VAL A 394 -6.18 24.36 -3.77
N ARG A 395 -4.86 24.52 -3.62
CA ARG A 395 -4.17 25.80 -3.73
C ARG A 395 -3.14 25.71 -4.85
N GLU A 396 -3.30 26.53 -5.86
CA GLU A 396 -2.32 26.66 -6.94
C GLU A 396 -1.16 27.54 -6.47
N ILE A 397 0.04 26.97 -6.35
CA ILE A 397 1.24 27.66 -5.86
C ILE A 397 2.47 27.18 -6.66
N ASP A 398 3.19 28.13 -7.27
CA ASP A 398 4.50 27.84 -7.87
C ASP A 398 5.60 27.75 -6.79
N ILE A 399 5.77 26.54 -6.26
CA ILE A 399 6.79 26.24 -5.23
C ILE A 399 8.24 26.50 -5.68
N ARG A 400 8.52 26.74 -6.97
CA ARG A 400 9.86 27.06 -7.45
C ARG A 400 10.23 28.53 -7.24
N THR A 401 9.23 29.40 -7.08
CA THR A 401 9.44 30.84 -6.86
C THR A 401 9.60 31.17 -5.38
N ALA A 402 10.29 32.27 -5.08
CA ALA A 402 10.40 32.75 -3.69
C ALA A 402 9.02 33.10 -3.08
N ALA A 403 8.11 33.66 -3.89
CA ALA A 403 6.75 33.97 -3.47
C ALA A 403 5.94 32.71 -3.17
N GLY A 404 6.01 31.69 -4.03
CA GLY A 404 5.28 30.45 -3.80
C GLY A 404 5.80 29.67 -2.59
N ARG A 405 7.11 29.66 -2.33
CA ARG A 405 7.66 29.10 -1.08
C ARG A 405 7.11 29.79 0.16
N ARG A 406 6.99 31.12 0.14
CA ARG A 406 6.34 31.87 1.25
C ARG A 406 4.87 31.50 1.39
N ALA A 407 4.12 31.38 0.29
CA ALA A 407 2.72 30.97 0.31
C ALA A 407 2.52 29.54 0.84
N VAL A 408 3.46 28.61 0.56
CA VAL A 408 3.46 27.28 1.19
C VAL A 408 3.68 27.40 2.69
N ALA A 409 4.68 28.17 3.13
CA ALA A 409 4.97 28.38 4.55
C ALA A 409 3.76 29.00 5.29
N GLU A 410 3.08 29.99 4.70
CA GLU A 410 1.85 30.59 5.24
C GLU A 410 0.71 29.56 5.33
N THR A 411 0.56 28.69 4.32
CA THR A 411 -0.42 27.60 4.35
C THR A 411 -0.10 26.58 5.45
N VAL A 412 1.19 26.29 5.65
CA VAL A 412 1.69 25.32 6.63
C VAL A 412 1.65 25.85 8.07
N ALA A 413 1.66 27.16 8.30
CA ALA A 413 1.62 27.78 9.63
C ALA A 413 0.44 27.28 10.50
N GLU A 414 -0.68 26.94 9.86
CA GLU A 414 -1.89 26.42 10.52
C GLU A 414 -2.06 24.90 10.42
N ALA A 415 -1.16 24.22 9.73
CA ALA A 415 -1.22 22.79 9.46
C ALA A 415 -0.64 21.95 10.60
N ASP A 416 -1.03 20.67 10.60
CA ASP A 416 -0.51 19.65 11.49
C ASP A 416 0.51 18.74 10.80
N VAL A 417 0.38 18.58 9.48
CA VAL A 417 1.20 17.70 8.66
C VAL A 417 1.52 18.38 7.33
N PHE A 418 2.76 18.26 6.85
CA PHE A 418 3.14 18.53 5.48
C PHE A 418 3.65 17.24 4.83
N LEU A 419 2.97 16.72 3.80
CA LEU A 419 3.32 15.48 3.12
C LEU A 419 3.76 15.73 1.68
N HIS A 420 4.95 15.25 1.29
CA HIS A 420 5.42 15.34 -0.10
C HIS A 420 5.95 14.01 -0.64
N THR A 421 5.98 13.90 -1.98
CA THR A 421 6.54 12.74 -2.71
C THR A 421 7.67 13.14 -3.66
N TRP A 422 8.37 14.22 -3.35
CA TRP A 422 9.48 14.70 -4.17
C TRP A 422 10.68 13.75 -4.14
N ALA A 423 11.55 13.85 -5.15
CA ALA A 423 12.80 13.09 -5.20
C ALA A 423 13.72 13.41 -4.01
N PRO A 424 14.62 12.50 -3.62
CA PRO A 424 15.61 12.78 -2.57
C PRO A 424 16.37 14.09 -2.82
N GLY A 425 16.53 14.91 -1.77
CA GLY A 425 17.21 16.21 -1.83
C GLY A 425 16.38 17.36 -2.42
N GLU A 426 15.26 17.08 -3.08
CA GLU A 426 14.42 18.10 -3.72
C GLU A 426 13.78 19.06 -2.71
N ALA A 427 13.38 18.57 -1.53
CA ALA A 427 12.81 19.42 -0.47
C ALA A 427 13.80 20.52 -0.03
N ALA A 428 15.07 20.17 0.20
CA ALA A 428 16.12 21.11 0.54
C ALA A 428 16.42 22.08 -0.63
N ARG A 429 16.45 21.58 -1.87
CA ARG A 429 16.61 22.41 -3.07
C ARG A 429 15.47 23.42 -3.21
N LEU A 430 14.25 23.01 -2.87
CA LEU A 430 13.06 23.85 -2.83
C LEU A 430 12.95 24.70 -1.57
N ARG A 431 13.86 24.57 -0.59
CA ARG A 431 13.76 25.23 0.72
C ARG A 431 12.40 25.04 1.42
N LEU A 432 11.92 23.79 1.38
CA LEU A 432 10.65 23.33 1.96
C LEU A 432 10.87 22.01 2.73
N ASP A 433 12.08 21.84 3.25
CA ASP A 433 12.40 20.71 4.12
C ASP A 433 11.90 20.94 5.55
N GLU A 434 12.18 19.98 6.43
CA GLU A 434 11.78 20.03 7.82
C GLU A 434 12.31 21.26 8.58
N GLU A 435 13.50 21.77 8.21
CA GLU A 435 14.11 22.90 8.89
C GLU A 435 13.45 24.20 8.43
N ASP A 436 13.25 24.34 7.12
CA ASP A 436 12.62 25.51 6.55
C ASP A 436 11.17 25.68 7.01
N LEU A 437 10.39 24.62 7.00
CA LEU A 437 8.98 24.68 7.39
C LEU A 437 8.76 24.76 8.90
N ALA A 438 9.71 24.27 9.71
CA ALA A 438 9.63 24.41 11.15
C ALA A 438 9.65 25.87 11.62
N ARG A 439 10.27 26.78 10.85
CA ARG A 439 10.25 28.23 11.15
C ARG A 439 8.84 28.81 11.09
N ALA A 440 7.99 28.30 10.21
CA ALA A 440 6.58 28.67 10.12
C ALA A 440 5.71 27.89 11.12
N ARG A 441 6.03 26.61 11.36
CA ARG A 441 5.28 25.73 12.24
C ARG A 441 6.19 24.74 12.98
N PRO A 442 6.66 25.04 14.19
CA PRO A 442 7.59 24.17 14.93
C PRO A 442 7.03 22.79 15.30
N GLY A 443 5.71 22.68 15.46
CA GLY A 443 5.01 21.41 15.76
C GLY A 443 4.57 20.62 14.53
N LEU A 444 5.03 20.97 13.33
CA LEU A 444 4.67 20.30 12.08
C LEU A 444 5.23 18.88 12.05
N VAL A 445 4.41 17.91 11.63
CA VAL A 445 4.91 16.62 11.17
C VAL A 445 5.32 16.76 9.70
N HIS A 446 6.62 16.67 9.41
CA HIS A 446 7.13 16.65 8.05
C HIS A 446 7.17 15.21 7.55
N ALA A 447 6.40 14.90 6.51
CA ALA A 447 6.22 13.54 6.00
C ALA A 447 6.74 13.41 4.57
N TRP A 448 7.60 12.42 4.34
CA TRP A 448 8.12 12.10 3.02
C TRP A 448 7.76 10.67 2.63
N ALA A 449 7.04 10.53 1.52
CA ALA A 449 6.74 9.24 0.91
C ALA A 449 7.55 9.10 -0.39
N SER A 450 8.41 8.09 -0.43
CA SER A 450 9.42 7.92 -1.48
C SER A 450 9.37 6.52 -2.08
N ALA A 451 10.21 6.25 -3.08
CA ALA A 451 10.40 4.89 -3.59
C ALA A 451 11.43 4.10 -2.81
N TRP A 452 12.46 4.78 -2.33
CA TRP A 452 13.67 4.21 -1.77
C TRP A 452 13.93 4.77 -0.39
N ASP A 453 14.46 3.96 0.53
CA ASP A 453 14.81 4.47 1.86
C ASP A 453 15.83 5.60 1.78
N ARG A 454 15.79 6.50 2.76
CA ARG A 454 16.66 7.69 2.83
C ARG A 454 18.15 7.36 2.79
N ALA A 455 18.54 6.18 3.27
CA ALA A 455 19.90 5.65 3.14
C ALA A 455 19.99 4.69 1.96
N PRO A 456 20.69 5.10 0.90
CA PRO A 456 21.41 4.16 0.06
C PRO A 456 22.92 4.29 0.31
N ASP A 457 23.57 3.16 0.54
CA ASP A 457 24.92 2.98 0.03
C ASP A 457 24.83 2.84 -1.50
N GLY A 458 25.04 3.95 -2.23
CA GLY A 458 25.21 3.95 -3.70
C GLY A 458 24.02 4.43 -4.55
N PRO A 459 24.23 4.62 -5.87
CA PRO A 459 23.19 5.09 -6.79
C PRO A 459 22.06 4.07 -6.96
N ARG A 460 20.80 4.52 -6.90
CA ARG A 460 19.60 3.70 -7.16
C ARG A 460 18.95 4.09 -8.49
N PRO A 461 18.30 3.14 -9.21
CA PRO A 461 17.54 3.46 -10.40
C PRO A 461 16.33 4.36 -10.08
N PRO A 462 15.66 4.95 -11.08
CA PRO A 462 14.41 5.68 -10.90
C PRO A 462 13.42 4.92 -10.01
N GLY A 463 12.93 5.59 -8.98
CA GLY A 463 12.10 4.99 -7.96
C GLY A 463 10.64 4.89 -8.38
N THR A 464 10.28 3.82 -9.06
CA THR A 464 8.89 3.50 -9.40
C THR A 464 8.52 2.10 -8.95
N ASP A 465 7.23 1.84 -8.83
CA ASP A 465 6.71 0.58 -8.30
C ASP A 465 7.25 -0.67 -9.05
N PRO A 466 7.24 -0.77 -10.40
CA PRO A 466 7.83 -1.90 -11.10
C PRO A 466 9.34 -2.07 -10.82
N MET A 467 10.06 -0.96 -10.71
CA MET A 467 11.50 -0.95 -10.45
C MET A 467 11.80 -1.47 -9.04
N VAL A 468 11.03 -1.01 -8.05
CA VAL A 468 11.16 -1.46 -6.67
C VAL A 468 10.69 -2.91 -6.52
N GLN A 469 9.64 -3.35 -7.23
CA GLN A 469 9.25 -4.76 -7.25
C GLN A 469 10.38 -5.67 -7.78
N ALA A 470 11.03 -5.27 -8.88
CA ALA A 470 12.15 -6.00 -9.46
C ALA A 470 13.37 -6.02 -8.52
N TRP A 471 13.67 -4.88 -7.88
CA TRP A 471 14.78 -4.76 -6.94
C TRP A 471 14.54 -5.53 -5.63
N SER A 472 13.35 -5.45 -5.05
CA SER A 472 13.05 -5.97 -3.71
C SER A 472 12.85 -7.47 -3.63
N GLY A 473 12.70 -8.16 -4.76
CA GLY A 473 12.33 -9.57 -4.81
C GLY A 473 10.83 -9.84 -4.85
N VAL A 474 9.97 -8.80 -4.81
CA VAL A 474 8.51 -8.99 -5.02
C VAL A 474 8.21 -9.57 -6.40
N ALA A 475 8.96 -9.17 -7.42
CA ALA A 475 8.80 -9.74 -8.76
C ALA A 475 9.10 -11.25 -8.82
N ASP A 476 9.90 -11.77 -7.88
CA ASP A 476 10.25 -13.18 -7.76
C ASP A 476 9.15 -14.02 -7.08
N THR A 477 8.12 -13.40 -6.49
CA THR A 477 6.96 -14.11 -5.93
C THR A 477 5.76 -14.12 -6.88
N VAL A 478 5.77 -13.23 -7.89
CA VAL A 478 4.73 -13.10 -8.91
C VAL A 478 5.07 -13.98 -10.13
N ARG A 479 4.07 -14.60 -10.79
CA ARG A 479 4.29 -15.55 -11.90
C ARG A 479 3.55 -15.16 -13.18
N THR A 480 4.22 -15.17 -14.33
CA THR A 480 3.60 -15.04 -15.66
C THR A 480 2.90 -16.34 -16.10
N PRO A 481 2.15 -16.38 -17.22
CA PRO A 481 1.50 -17.61 -17.71
C PRO A 481 2.48 -18.73 -17.93
N ASP A 482 3.67 -18.37 -18.43
CA ASP A 482 4.77 -19.30 -18.69
C ASP A 482 5.57 -19.68 -17.43
N GLY A 483 5.10 -19.31 -16.24
CA GLY A 483 5.72 -19.64 -14.95
C GLY A 483 6.93 -18.79 -14.56
N ASN A 484 7.28 -17.80 -15.38
CA ASN A 484 8.45 -16.94 -15.17
C ASN A 484 8.17 -15.83 -14.14
N PRO A 485 9.15 -15.40 -13.31
CA PRO A 485 8.98 -14.25 -12.42
C PRO A 485 8.86 -12.93 -13.20
N ALA A 486 8.02 -12.01 -12.75
CA ALA A 486 7.85 -10.69 -13.35
C ALA A 486 7.13 -9.75 -12.38
N PRO A 487 7.42 -8.43 -12.39
CA PRO A 487 6.62 -7.49 -11.62
C PRO A 487 5.14 -7.56 -12.03
N SER A 488 4.26 -7.37 -11.04
CA SER A 488 2.88 -7.03 -11.32
C SER A 488 2.82 -5.65 -11.98
N LEU A 489 1.96 -5.49 -12.98
CA LEU A 489 1.67 -4.16 -13.53
C LEU A 489 0.61 -3.40 -12.72
N VAL A 490 -0.03 -4.08 -11.76
CA VAL A 490 -0.70 -3.37 -10.67
C VAL A 490 0.38 -2.78 -9.78
N THR A 491 0.22 -1.51 -9.42
CA THR A 491 1.14 -0.76 -8.56
C THR A 491 1.01 -1.18 -7.09
N VAL A 492 1.39 -2.43 -6.78
CA VAL A 492 1.14 -3.08 -5.48
C VAL A 492 1.86 -2.39 -4.31
N LEU A 493 3.07 -1.89 -4.55
CA LEU A 493 3.87 -1.17 -3.56
C LEU A 493 3.40 0.27 -3.39
N ASP A 494 2.89 0.94 -4.43
CA ASP A 494 2.28 2.27 -4.30
C ASP A 494 1.00 2.20 -3.45
N LEU A 495 0.19 1.14 -3.65
CA LEU A 495 -1.02 0.90 -2.86
C LEU A 495 -0.67 0.71 -1.38
N LEU A 496 0.26 -0.21 -1.08
CA LEU A 496 0.69 -0.47 0.29
C LEU A 496 1.46 0.71 0.89
N GLY A 497 2.35 1.34 0.11
CA GLY A 497 3.14 2.49 0.52
C GLY A 497 2.28 3.70 0.87
N GLY A 498 1.15 3.93 0.17
CA GLY A 498 0.20 4.97 0.53
C GLY A 498 -0.49 4.69 1.89
N GLN A 499 -0.82 3.43 2.17
CA GLN A 499 -1.35 3.04 3.47
C GLN A 499 -0.32 3.21 4.59
N LEU A 500 0.92 2.76 4.39
CA LEU A 500 2.01 2.92 5.37
C LEU A 500 2.35 4.39 5.60
N ALA A 501 2.32 5.24 4.56
CA ALA A 501 2.52 6.68 4.70
C ALA A 501 1.46 7.31 5.62
N ALA A 502 0.19 6.96 5.48
CA ALA A 502 -0.87 7.42 6.38
C ALA A 502 -0.68 6.89 7.81
N GLU A 503 -0.28 5.62 7.97
CA GLU A 503 0.01 5.01 9.27
C GLU A 503 1.16 5.72 10.00
N SER A 504 2.24 6.04 9.29
CA SER A 504 3.39 6.77 9.85
C SER A 504 3.01 8.17 10.32
N VAL A 505 2.13 8.87 9.60
CA VAL A 505 1.60 10.18 9.99
C VAL A 505 0.76 10.06 11.27
N LEU A 506 -0.09 9.04 11.38
CA LEU A 506 -0.87 8.78 12.60
C LEU A 506 0.06 8.52 13.79
N ALA A 507 1.12 7.73 13.61
CA ALA A 507 2.11 7.45 14.64
C ALA A 507 2.84 8.73 15.10
N ALA A 508 3.25 9.61 14.18
CA ALA A 508 3.89 10.88 14.54
C ALA A 508 2.95 11.87 15.22
N LEU A 509 1.70 11.98 14.74
CA LEU A 509 0.69 12.78 15.43
C LEU A 509 0.43 12.25 16.84
N LEU A 510 0.37 10.93 17.01
CA LEU A 510 0.24 10.32 18.32
C LEU A 510 1.45 10.62 19.23
N ALA A 511 2.68 10.52 18.71
CA ALA A 511 3.90 10.87 19.43
C ALA A 511 3.87 12.32 19.94
N ARG A 512 3.38 13.24 19.09
CA ARG A 512 3.23 14.66 19.41
C ARG A 512 2.19 14.89 20.49
N GLU A 513 0.99 14.31 20.36
CA GLU A 513 -0.12 14.55 21.29
C GLU A 513 0.03 13.79 22.63
N SER A 514 0.72 12.64 22.64
CA SER A 514 1.00 11.90 23.87
C SER A 514 2.11 12.53 24.71
N GLY A 515 2.89 13.44 24.11
CA GLY A 515 4.09 14.02 24.70
C GLY A 515 5.32 13.11 24.62
N ALA A 516 5.24 11.98 23.90
CA ALA A 516 6.39 11.12 23.64
C ALA A 516 7.45 11.79 22.76
N ALA A 517 7.07 12.83 22.00
CA ALA A 517 7.99 13.67 21.26
C ALA A 517 7.88 15.15 21.67
N THR A 518 9.01 15.72 22.07
CA THR A 518 9.21 17.13 22.39
C THR A 518 10.12 17.82 21.36
N GLY A 519 10.31 17.21 20.20
CA GLY A 519 11.12 17.69 19.09
C GLY A 519 10.28 18.30 17.97
N ARG A 520 10.95 18.51 16.84
CA ARG A 520 10.32 18.52 15.51
C ARG A 520 10.17 17.08 15.05
N LEU A 521 9.11 16.76 14.32
CA LEU A 521 8.84 15.40 13.89
C LEU A 521 8.98 15.24 12.38
N ARG A 522 9.72 14.20 11.98
CA ARG A 522 9.85 13.78 10.59
C ARG A 522 9.48 12.30 10.46
N VAL A 523 8.69 11.98 9.44
CA VAL A 523 8.39 10.59 9.08
C VAL A 523 8.78 10.32 7.63
N ASP A 524 9.54 9.25 7.43
CA ASP A 524 9.97 8.80 6.11
C ASP A 524 9.36 7.42 5.82
N THR A 525 8.75 7.27 4.64
CA THR A 525 8.23 6.00 4.13
C THR A 525 8.74 5.74 2.73
N SER A 526 8.81 4.46 2.35
CA SER A 526 9.26 4.08 1.02
C SER A 526 8.52 2.88 0.44
N LEU A 527 8.49 2.77 -0.89
CA LEU A 527 8.04 1.56 -1.59
C LEU A 527 8.93 0.35 -1.24
N LEU A 528 10.23 0.56 -0.99
CA LEU A 528 11.14 -0.48 -0.52
C LEU A 528 10.74 -0.97 0.89
N GLY A 529 10.39 -0.07 1.80
CA GLY A 529 9.81 -0.40 3.10
C GLY A 529 8.50 -1.18 2.97
N ALA A 530 7.62 -0.75 2.07
CA ALA A 530 6.39 -1.49 1.75
C ALA A 530 6.67 -2.92 1.26
N SER A 531 7.70 -3.10 0.43
CA SER A 531 8.09 -4.44 -0.03
C SER A 531 8.56 -5.35 1.10
N ARG A 532 9.27 -4.80 2.10
CA ARG A 532 9.70 -5.56 3.28
C ARG A 532 8.49 -6.05 4.07
N VAL A 533 7.49 -5.19 4.30
CA VAL A 533 6.25 -5.56 4.97
C VAL A 533 5.53 -6.68 4.23
N LEU A 534 5.40 -6.56 2.90
CA LEU A 534 4.70 -7.53 2.06
C LEU A 534 5.40 -8.90 2.02
N LEU A 535 6.73 -8.91 1.98
CA LEU A 535 7.52 -10.13 1.85
C LEU A 535 7.87 -10.79 3.19
N ARG A 536 7.74 -10.07 4.32
CA ARG A 536 8.22 -10.53 5.64
C ARG A 536 7.76 -11.95 6.01
N PRO A 537 6.49 -12.36 5.79
CA PRO A 537 6.07 -13.73 6.10
C PRO A 537 6.86 -14.79 5.29
N LEU A 538 7.08 -14.54 4.00
CA LEU A 538 7.81 -15.46 3.12
C LEU A 538 9.29 -15.54 3.51
N LEU A 539 9.89 -14.40 3.85
CA LEU A 539 11.30 -14.31 4.18
C LEU A 539 11.63 -14.96 5.52
N ARG A 540 10.81 -14.75 6.56
CA ARG A 540 10.94 -15.46 7.84
C ARG A 540 10.80 -16.97 7.67
N GLY A 541 9.94 -17.42 6.75
CA GLY A 541 9.82 -18.84 6.39
C GLY A 541 11.08 -19.43 5.75
N LEU A 542 11.94 -18.61 5.13
CA LEU A 542 13.24 -19.07 4.63
C LEU A 542 14.29 -19.21 5.75
N ASP A 543 14.15 -18.47 6.84
CA ASP A 543 15.05 -18.53 8.02
C ASP A 543 14.72 -19.71 8.95
N ASP A 544 13.45 -20.11 9.00
CA ASP A 544 12.98 -21.24 9.81
C ASP A 544 12.40 -22.38 8.93
N PRO A 545 13.26 -23.21 8.29
CA PRO A 545 12.81 -24.34 7.49
C PRO A 545 12.14 -25.46 8.32
N ALA A 546 12.26 -25.42 9.66
CA ALA A 546 11.50 -26.28 10.58
C ALA A 546 10.11 -25.69 10.93
N GLY A 547 9.87 -24.43 10.57
CA GLY A 547 8.58 -23.76 10.67
C GLY A 547 7.54 -24.37 9.73
N ALA A 548 6.27 -24.08 10.00
CA ALA A 548 5.20 -24.53 9.11
C ALA A 548 5.40 -23.90 7.71
N PRO A 549 5.38 -24.70 6.62
CA PRO A 549 5.50 -24.15 5.28
C PRO A 549 4.37 -23.14 5.03
N PRO A 550 4.59 -22.11 4.18
CA PRO A 550 3.53 -21.18 3.81
C PRO A 550 2.34 -21.98 3.26
N ALA A 551 1.12 -21.57 3.64
CA ALA A 551 -0.08 -22.22 3.18
C ALA A 551 -0.09 -22.22 1.63
N PRO A 552 -0.43 -23.36 0.98
CA PRO A 552 -0.48 -23.40 -0.47
C PRO A 552 -1.45 -22.34 -1.00
N ALA A 553 -1.13 -21.75 -2.14
CA ALA A 553 -2.05 -20.81 -2.80
C ALA A 553 -3.35 -21.52 -3.20
N GLY A 554 -4.45 -20.78 -3.22
CA GLY A 554 -5.72 -21.28 -3.73
C GLY A 554 -5.67 -21.53 -5.25
N LEU A 555 -6.66 -22.28 -5.73
CA LEU A 555 -6.86 -22.61 -7.13
C LEU A 555 -7.77 -21.59 -7.81
N VAL A 556 -7.45 -21.21 -9.04
CA VAL A 556 -8.38 -20.52 -9.95
C VAL A 556 -8.61 -21.38 -11.17
N ALA A 557 -9.87 -21.67 -11.48
CA ALA A 557 -10.24 -22.60 -12.55
C ALA A 557 -11.55 -22.20 -13.24
N PRO A 558 -11.74 -22.60 -14.51
CA PRO A 558 -13.03 -22.47 -15.20
C PRO A 558 -14.10 -23.34 -14.57
N THR A 559 -15.32 -22.83 -14.58
CA THR A 559 -16.57 -23.55 -14.36
C THR A 559 -17.36 -23.59 -15.68
N ALA A 560 -18.56 -24.18 -15.69
CA ALA A 560 -19.38 -24.24 -16.90
C ALA A 560 -19.81 -22.86 -17.43
N ASP A 561 -19.83 -21.83 -16.57
CA ASP A 561 -20.37 -20.49 -16.86
C ASP A 561 -19.44 -19.33 -16.45
N GLY A 562 -18.24 -19.61 -15.94
CA GLY A 562 -17.36 -18.57 -15.44
C GLY A 562 -16.02 -19.06 -14.90
N LEU A 563 -15.50 -18.33 -13.92
CA LEU A 563 -14.27 -18.63 -13.21
C LEU A 563 -14.56 -18.66 -11.71
N ILE A 564 -13.97 -19.63 -11.01
CA ILE A 564 -14.05 -19.75 -9.56
C ILE A 564 -12.65 -19.76 -8.95
N ALA A 565 -12.48 -19.04 -7.85
CA ALA A 565 -11.35 -19.13 -6.96
C ALA A 565 -11.73 -19.98 -5.75
N VAL A 566 -10.86 -20.90 -5.36
CA VAL A 566 -11.09 -21.84 -4.26
C VAL A 566 -9.84 -21.90 -3.39
N GLY A 567 -10.01 -21.87 -2.07
CA GLY A 567 -8.92 -22.00 -1.12
C GLY A 567 -8.19 -23.36 -1.23
N PRO A 568 -6.98 -23.48 -0.67
CA PRO A 568 -6.10 -24.64 -0.84
C PRO A 568 -6.63 -25.97 -0.29
N ALA A 569 -7.55 -25.95 0.68
CA ALA A 569 -8.06 -27.14 1.36
C ALA A 569 -9.23 -27.84 0.63
N ALA A 570 -9.46 -27.52 -0.64
CA ALA A 570 -10.68 -27.93 -1.33
C ALA A 570 -10.69 -29.36 -1.85
N GLY A 571 -9.52 -29.94 -2.15
CA GLY A 571 -9.42 -31.28 -2.73
C GLY A 571 -10.09 -31.46 -4.10
N VAL A 572 -10.40 -30.36 -4.80
CA VAL A 572 -11.03 -30.36 -6.12
C VAL A 572 -10.04 -30.00 -7.22
N THR A 573 -10.18 -30.63 -8.37
CA THR A 573 -9.37 -30.38 -9.56
C THR A 573 -10.03 -29.37 -10.51
N PRO A 574 -9.26 -28.69 -11.38
CA PRO A 574 -9.84 -27.83 -12.43
C PRO A 574 -10.85 -28.55 -13.34
N ALA A 575 -10.59 -29.83 -13.65
CA ALA A 575 -11.46 -30.62 -14.51
C ALA A 575 -12.83 -30.87 -13.85
N GLU A 576 -12.86 -31.14 -12.54
CA GLU A 576 -14.12 -31.27 -11.79
C GLU A 576 -14.87 -29.95 -11.75
N LEU A 577 -14.20 -28.83 -11.45
CA LEU A 577 -14.81 -27.51 -11.39
C LEU A 577 -15.50 -27.13 -12.71
N ALA A 578 -14.95 -27.53 -13.85
CA ALA A 578 -15.52 -27.28 -15.17
C ALA A 578 -16.87 -27.98 -15.42
N THR A 579 -17.25 -28.99 -14.62
CA THR A 579 -18.45 -29.82 -14.88
C THR A 579 -19.78 -29.19 -14.46
N ALA A 580 -19.76 -28.08 -13.71
CA ALA A 580 -20.98 -27.46 -13.19
C ALA A 580 -20.89 -25.93 -13.14
N PRO A 581 -22.04 -25.22 -13.08
CA PRO A 581 -22.07 -23.77 -12.93
C PRO A 581 -21.40 -23.29 -11.63
N THR A 582 -20.88 -22.07 -11.65
CA THR A 582 -20.18 -21.42 -10.52
C THR A 582 -21.03 -21.43 -9.26
N ALA A 583 -22.31 -21.08 -9.36
CA ALA A 583 -23.23 -21.04 -8.21
C ALA A 583 -23.40 -22.41 -7.53
N THR A 584 -23.37 -23.50 -8.30
CA THR A 584 -23.45 -24.86 -7.76
C THR A 584 -22.19 -25.21 -6.95
N TRP A 585 -21.01 -24.85 -7.45
CA TRP A 585 -19.75 -25.07 -6.75
C TRP A 585 -19.64 -24.23 -5.48
N LEU A 586 -20.00 -22.94 -5.54
CA LEU A 586 -19.99 -22.07 -4.36
C LEU A 586 -20.84 -22.66 -3.23
N LYS A 587 -22.06 -23.09 -3.52
CA LYS A 587 -22.94 -23.72 -2.51
C LYS A 587 -22.30 -24.96 -1.88
N ARG A 588 -21.68 -25.83 -2.68
CA ARG A 588 -21.03 -27.07 -2.20
C ARG A 588 -19.80 -26.77 -1.34
N LEU A 589 -18.92 -25.89 -1.82
CA LEU A 589 -17.67 -25.53 -1.13
C LEU A 589 -17.95 -24.78 0.17
N HIS A 590 -18.90 -23.85 0.19
CA HIS A 590 -19.30 -23.15 1.41
C HIS A 590 -19.93 -24.09 2.43
N ALA A 591 -20.76 -25.06 2.02
CA ALA A 591 -21.31 -26.07 2.93
C ALA A 591 -20.22 -26.96 3.55
N ALA A 592 -19.09 -27.14 2.86
CA ALA A 592 -17.91 -27.85 3.35
C ALA A 592 -16.95 -26.96 4.15
N GLY A 593 -17.26 -25.68 4.37
CA GLY A 593 -16.37 -24.74 5.05
C GLY A 593 -15.14 -24.34 4.24
N VAL A 594 -15.12 -24.63 2.93
CA VAL A 594 -14.02 -24.29 2.02
C VAL A 594 -14.22 -22.87 1.49
N PRO A 595 -13.23 -21.97 1.62
CA PRO A 595 -13.27 -20.66 0.99
C PRO A 595 -13.45 -20.78 -0.53
N ALA A 596 -14.46 -20.11 -1.09
CA ALA A 596 -14.67 -20.06 -2.53
C ALA A 596 -15.38 -18.78 -2.97
N ARG A 597 -15.01 -18.22 -4.12
CA ARG A 597 -15.65 -17.04 -4.73
C ARG A 597 -15.66 -17.12 -6.25
N ALA A 598 -16.70 -16.57 -6.86
CA ALA A 598 -16.65 -16.25 -8.29
C ALA A 598 -15.55 -15.22 -8.52
N VAL A 599 -14.78 -15.39 -9.60
CA VAL A 599 -13.74 -14.42 -9.96
C VAL A 599 -14.37 -13.25 -10.68
N VAL A 600 -14.19 -12.05 -10.11
CA VAL A 600 -14.56 -10.82 -10.80
C VAL A 600 -13.61 -10.62 -11.97
N THR A 601 -14.15 -10.70 -13.19
CA THR A 601 -13.44 -10.51 -14.46
C THR A 601 -13.50 -9.06 -14.95
N ASP A 602 -14.53 -8.32 -14.53
CA ASP A 602 -14.76 -6.91 -14.84
C ASP A 602 -15.01 -6.11 -13.56
N LEU A 603 -14.16 -5.11 -13.32
CA LEU A 603 -14.25 -4.25 -12.13
C LEU A 603 -15.53 -3.39 -12.14
N ALA A 604 -16.12 -3.13 -13.31
CA ALA A 604 -17.37 -2.39 -13.41
C ALA A 604 -18.56 -3.12 -12.75
N ALA A 605 -18.43 -4.44 -12.54
CA ALA A 605 -19.44 -5.25 -11.87
C ALA A 605 -19.37 -5.16 -10.32
N LEU A 606 -18.26 -4.70 -9.74
CA LEU A 606 -18.09 -4.66 -8.28
C LEU A 606 -19.19 -3.87 -7.55
N PRO A 607 -19.62 -2.68 -8.02
CA PRO A 607 -20.67 -1.92 -7.35
C PRO A 607 -22.06 -2.54 -7.52
N GLN A 608 -22.22 -3.52 -8.43
CA GLN A 608 -23.46 -4.24 -8.67
C GLN A 608 -23.55 -5.55 -7.90
N ASP A 609 -22.43 -6.06 -7.38
CA ASP A 609 -22.42 -7.24 -6.52
C ASP A 609 -23.18 -6.91 -5.21
N PRO A 610 -24.28 -7.61 -4.88
CA PRO A 610 -25.06 -7.35 -3.67
C PRO A 610 -24.25 -7.43 -2.36
N ALA A 611 -23.18 -8.22 -2.32
CA ALA A 611 -22.30 -8.33 -1.15
C ALA A 611 -21.35 -7.13 -1.00
N LEU A 612 -21.08 -6.40 -2.08
CA LEU A 612 -20.12 -5.29 -2.10
C LEU A 612 -20.75 -3.92 -2.35
N SER A 613 -21.91 -3.86 -2.99
CA SER A 613 -22.62 -2.63 -3.37
C SER A 613 -22.86 -1.66 -2.21
N PRO A 614 -23.12 -2.09 -0.95
CA PRO A 614 -23.26 -1.15 0.17
C PRO A 614 -21.98 -0.39 0.51
N TYR A 615 -20.83 -0.83 0.00
CA TYR A 615 -19.52 -0.23 0.24
C TYR A 615 -19.06 0.68 -0.88
N PHE A 616 -19.93 1.04 -1.82
CA PHE A 616 -19.68 2.03 -2.86
C PHE A 616 -20.63 3.23 -2.73
N ALA A 617 -20.06 4.43 -2.86
CA ALA A 617 -20.81 5.65 -3.18
C ALA A 617 -20.74 5.90 -4.70
N HIS A 618 -21.76 6.54 -5.25
CA HIS A 618 -21.85 6.82 -6.69
C HIS A 618 -21.90 8.33 -6.93
N ASP A 619 -20.95 8.83 -7.71
CA ASP A 619 -20.86 10.24 -8.11
C ASP A 619 -20.10 10.34 -9.44
N GLY A 620 -20.78 10.07 -10.56
CA GLY A 620 -20.20 9.93 -11.91
C GLY A 620 -19.38 8.64 -12.14
N TYR A 621 -18.84 8.06 -11.08
CA TYR A 621 -18.17 6.76 -11.02
C TYR A 621 -18.40 6.11 -9.64
N ALA A 622 -18.09 4.83 -9.49
CA ALA A 622 -18.18 4.15 -8.19
C ALA A 622 -16.93 4.41 -7.34
N ARG A 623 -17.15 4.88 -6.12
CA ARG A 623 -16.09 5.18 -5.14
C ARG A 623 -16.26 4.30 -3.90
N PRO A 624 -15.26 3.47 -3.56
CA PRO A 624 -15.29 2.70 -2.31
C PRO A 624 -15.43 3.61 -1.07
N THR A 625 -16.20 3.15 -0.09
CA THR A 625 -16.35 3.81 1.22
C THR A 625 -15.12 3.57 2.11
N PRO A 626 -14.82 4.47 3.06
CA PRO A 626 -13.74 4.26 4.03
C PRO A 626 -13.85 2.93 4.77
N PRO A 627 -12.75 2.18 4.97
CA PRO A 627 -12.79 0.82 5.53
C PRO A 627 -13.06 0.77 7.05
N TRP A 628 -13.03 1.90 7.74
CA TRP A 628 -13.24 1.99 9.20
C TRP A 628 -14.68 2.26 9.59
N SER A 629 -15.03 1.85 10.80
CA SER A 629 -16.18 2.35 11.55
C SER A 629 -15.75 2.53 13.00
N PHE A 630 -16.18 3.62 13.64
CA PHE A 630 -15.82 3.97 15.01
C PHE A 630 -17.09 4.22 15.84
N SER A 631 -17.09 3.82 17.11
CA SER A 631 -18.15 4.15 18.08
C SER A 631 -17.68 4.25 19.52
#